data_AF-A0A348N6A1-F1
#
_entry.id   AF-A0A348N6A1-F1
#
_cell.length_a   1.000
_cell.length_b   1.000
_cell.length_c   1.000
_cell.angle_alpha   90.00
_cell.angle_beta   90.00
_cell.angle_gamma   90.00
#
_symmetry.space_group_name_H-M   'P 1'
#
loop_
_entity.id
_entity.type
_entity.pdbx_description
1 polymer ?
#
loop_
_entity_poly.entity_id
_entity_poly.type
_entity_poly.pdbx_seq_one_letter_code
_entity_poly.pdbx_strand_id
1 'polypeptide(L)'
;MTDETYRITTIDNPFSPFDEFDKWYSYDISHGYNTDAAIARELVTSDALPEDIQNQDWNDALDAVIKKDFLKIRRKVRQEDYADNAWHPVDIAKHFGTA
;
A
#
# COMPACT_ATOMS: atom_id res chain seq x y z
N MET A 1 11.57 14.87 10.98
CA MET A 1 11.37 13.60 10.26
C MET A 1 10.06 13.77 9.52
N THR A 2 10.07 13.64 8.20
CA THR A 2 8.81 13.57 7.45
C THR A 2 8.19 12.23 7.80
N ASP A 3 6.96 12.21 8.33
CA ASP A 3 6.23 10.96 8.55
C ASP A 3 6.05 10.27 7.20
N GLU A 4 6.83 9.21 6.97
CA GLU A 4 6.75 8.43 5.75
C GLU A 4 5.37 7.76 5.68
N THR A 5 4.57 8.15 4.69
CA THR A 5 3.22 7.59 4.51
C THR A 5 3.28 6.35 3.61
N TYR A 6 2.75 5.25 4.12
CA TYR A 6 2.75 3.95 3.44
C TYR A 6 1.33 3.46 3.09
N ARG A 7 1.23 2.76 1.97
CA ARG A 7 0.02 2.04 1.50
C ARG A 7 0.42 0.68 0.94
N ILE A 8 -0.57 -0.17 0.66
CA ILE A 8 -0.39 -1.39 -0.14
C ILE A 8 -1.01 -1.16 -1.51
N THR A 9 -0.33 -1.65 -2.55
CA THR A 9 -0.89 -1.84 -3.89
C THR A 9 -0.72 -3.30 -4.32
N THR A 10 -1.23 -3.67 -5.49
CA THR A 10 -0.92 -4.95 -6.13
C THR A 10 0.00 -4.79 -7.33
N ILE A 11 0.69 -5.86 -7.71
CA ILE A 11 1.68 -5.86 -8.81
C ILE A 11 1.12 -5.44 -10.17
N ASP A 12 -0.20 -5.51 -10.33
CA ASP A 12 -0.95 -5.26 -11.55
C ASP A 12 -1.88 -4.04 -11.48
N ASN A 13 -2.08 -3.43 -10.30
CA ASN A 13 -2.96 -2.28 -10.16
C ASN A 13 -2.33 -1.03 -10.81
N PRO A 14 -2.95 -0.45 -11.85
CA PRO A 14 -2.38 0.64 -12.63
C PRO A 14 -2.77 2.02 -12.09
N PHE A 15 -3.37 2.11 -10.91
CA PHE A 15 -3.68 3.37 -10.22
C PHE A 15 -2.88 3.59 -8.93
N SER A 16 -2.60 4.85 -8.61
CA SER A 16 -1.95 5.25 -7.35
C SER A 16 -2.89 5.00 -6.15
N PRO A 17 -2.46 4.27 -5.10
CA PRO A 17 -3.24 4.13 -3.86
C PRO A 17 -3.27 5.43 -3.03
N PHE A 18 -2.54 6.47 -3.45
CA PHE A 18 -2.49 7.77 -2.79
C PHE A 18 -3.34 8.80 -3.54
N ASP A 19 -3.11 8.98 -4.84
CA ASP A 19 -3.70 10.07 -5.64
C ASP A 19 -4.94 9.64 -6.43
N GLU A 20 -5.05 8.34 -6.74
CA GLU A 20 -6.13 7.77 -7.56
C GLU A 20 -6.90 6.69 -6.79
N PHE A 21 -7.09 6.89 -5.48
CA PHE A 21 -7.63 5.90 -4.56
C PHE A 21 -8.94 5.24 -5.05
N ASP A 22 -9.90 6.00 -5.58
CA ASP A 22 -11.16 5.44 -6.07
C ASP A 22 -10.96 4.45 -7.23
N LYS A 23 -10.04 4.74 -8.15
CA LYS A 23 -9.70 3.85 -9.27
C LYS A 23 -8.91 2.65 -8.78
N TRP A 24 -7.96 2.89 -7.89
CA TRP A 24 -7.16 1.84 -7.24
C TRP A 24 -8.06 0.84 -6.51
N TYR A 25 -8.99 1.33 -5.69
CA TYR A 25 -9.92 0.53 -4.91
C TYR A 25 -10.89 -0.24 -5.82
N SER A 26 -11.43 0.42 -6.85
CA SER A 26 -12.31 -0.24 -7.82
C SER A 26 -11.62 -1.40 -8.54
N TYR A 27 -10.35 -1.23 -8.93
CA TYR A 27 -9.54 -2.28 -9.53
C TYR A 27 -9.28 -3.42 -8.54
N ASP A 28 -8.87 -3.10 -7.30
CA ASP A 28 -8.56 -4.08 -6.26
C ASP A 28 -9.77 -4.99 -5.94
N ILE A 29 -10.96 -4.40 -5.81
CA ILE A 29 -12.21 -5.14 -5.60
C ILE A 29 -12.60 -5.95 -6.84
N SER A 30 -12.47 -5.42 -8.05
CA SER A 30 -12.84 -6.15 -9.27
C SER A 30 -11.99 -7.40 -9.51
N HIS A 31 -10.74 -7.40 -9.01
CA HIS A 31 -9.82 -8.55 -9.09
C HIS A 31 -9.93 -9.47 -7.87
N GLY A 32 -10.80 -9.14 -6.90
CA GLY A 32 -11.01 -9.95 -5.70
C GLY A 32 -9.87 -9.87 -4.68
N TYR A 33 -8.95 -8.91 -4.81
CA TYR A 33 -7.81 -8.76 -3.91
C TYR A 33 -8.22 -8.27 -2.54
N ASN A 34 -9.22 -7.40 -2.44
CA ASN A 34 -9.79 -6.91 -1.18
C ASN A 34 -8.71 -6.44 -0.19
N THR A 35 -7.72 -5.67 -0.67
CA THR A 35 -6.53 -5.26 0.08
C THR A 35 -6.89 -4.46 1.33
N ASP A 36 -7.82 -3.51 1.24
CA ASP A 36 -8.27 -2.74 2.42
C ASP A 36 -8.94 -3.62 3.47
N ALA A 37 -9.72 -4.62 3.05
CA ALA A 37 -10.32 -5.56 3.98
C ALA A 37 -9.27 -6.48 4.63
N ALA A 38 -8.15 -6.75 3.95
CA ALA A 38 -7.02 -7.47 4.54
C ALA A 38 -6.31 -6.60 5.59
N ILE A 39 -6.06 -5.32 5.30
CA ILE A 39 -5.46 -4.37 6.26
C ILE A 39 -6.37 -4.21 7.48
N ALA A 40 -7.66 -4.01 7.29
CA ALA A 40 -8.62 -3.80 8.37
C ALA A 40 -8.71 -4.97 9.38
N ARG A 41 -8.29 -6.18 8.98
CA ARG A 41 -8.23 -7.34 9.89
C ARG A 41 -6.99 -7.33 10.78
N GLU A 42 -5.92 -6.70 10.32
CA GLU A 42 -4.64 -6.63 11.04
C GLU A 42 -4.53 -5.34 11.86
N LEU A 43 -5.22 -4.29 11.43
CA LEU A 43 -5.15 -2.97 12.04
C LEU A 43 -5.80 -2.95 13.42
N VAL A 44 -5.01 -2.57 14.42
CA VAL A 44 -5.50 -2.24 15.76
C VAL A 44 -5.74 -0.73 15.79
N THR A 45 -6.99 -0.29 15.99
CA THR A 45 -7.33 1.14 16.03
C THR A 45 -7.92 1.54 17.37
N SER A 46 -7.54 2.71 17.87
CA SER A 46 -8.18 3.35 19.02
C SER A 46 -8.04 4.87 18.92
N ASP A 47 -9.17 5.58 18.98
CA ASP A 47 -9.22 7.05 18.92
C ASP A 47 -8.54 7.73 20.12
N ALA A 48 -8.19 6.97 21.16
CA ALA A 48 -7.50 7.45 22.34
C ALA A 48 -5.96 7.40 22.23
N LEU A 49 -5.41 6.85 21.14
CA LEU A 49 -3.96 6.70 20.97
C LEU A 49 -3.32 7.93 20.31
N PRO A 50 -2.09 8.29 20.71
CA PRO A 50 -1.27 9.29 20.01
C PRO A 50 -1.03 8.95 18.53
N GLU A 51 -0.79 9.98 17.71
CA GLU A 51 -0.57 9.85 16.25
C GLU A 51 0.62 8.96 15.89
N ASP A 52 1.73 9.03 16.64
CA ASP A 52 2.91 8.19 16.44
C ASP A 52 2.61 6.70 16.66
N ILE A 53 1.79 6.38 17.66
CA ILE A 53 1.32 5.01 17.90
C ILE A 53 0.38 4.56 16.79
N GLN A 54 -0.54 5.43 16.35
CA GLN A 54 -1.44 5.10 15.23
C GLN A 54 -0.66 4.84 13.93
N ASN A 55 0.39 5.63 13.65
CA ASN A 55 1.26 5.43 12.50
C ASN A 55 2.07 4.13 12.60
N GLN A 56 2.51 3.76 13.80
CA GLN A 56 3.17 2.48 14.04
C GLN A 56 2.20 1.30 13.83
N ASP A 57 1.00 1.34 14.42
CA ASP A 57 -0.03 0.31 14.26
C ASP A 57 -0.45 0.15 12.80
N TRP A 58 -0.54 1.26 12.06
CA TRP A 58 -0.75 1.25 10.61
C TRP A 58 0.35 0.50 9.88
N ASN A 59 1.63 0.85 10.15
CA ASN A 59 2.78 0.19 9.52
C ASN A 59 2.85 -1.30 9.83
N ASP A 60 2.58 -1.69 11.07
CA ASP A 60 2.57 -3.08 11.51
C ASP A 60 1.46 -3.88 10.81
N ALA A 61 0.29 -3.27 10.61
CA ALA A 61 -0.81 -3.89 9.85
C ALA A 61 -0.42 -4.13 8.38
N LEU A 62 0.23 -3.15 7.73
CA LEU A 62 0.70 -3.32 6.35
C LEU A 62 1.72 -4.46 6.25
N ASP A 63 2.67 -4.52 7.18
CA ASP A 63 3.71 -5.55 7.20
C ASP A 63 3.12 -6.94 7.48
N ALA A 64 2.10 -7.04 8.34
CA ALA A 64 1.37 -8.27 8.58
C ALA A 64 0.65 -8.78 7.31
N VAL A 65 0.01 -7.89 6.55
CA VAL A 65 -0.65 -8.25 5.27
C VAL A 65 0.38 -8.76 4.25
N ILE A 66 1.52 -8.08 4.09
CA ILE A 66 2.59 -8.50 3.17
C ILE A 66 3.19 -9.84 3.59
N LYS A 67 3.40 -10.05 4.90
CA LYS A 67 3.91 -11.32 5.44
C LYS A 67 2.97 -12.49 5.17
N LYS A 68 1.65 -12.26 5.24
CA LYS A 68 0.59 -13.25 4.98
C LYS A 68 0.28 -13.43 3.49
N ASP A 69 0.82 -12.59 2.61
CA ASP A 69 0.66 -12.72 1.17
C ASP A 69 1.62 -13.77 0.58
N PHE A 70 1.14 -15.00 0.51
CA PHE A 70 1.85 -16.14 -0.09
C PHE A 70 1.89 -16.09 -1.62
N LEU A 71 0.96 -15.36 -2.26
CA LEU A 71 0.89 -15.24 -3.72
C LEU A 71 1.82 -14.13 -4.26
N LYS A 72 2.35 -13.28 -3.39
CA LYS A 72 3.24 -12.16 -3.74
C LYS A 72 2.61 -11.18 -4.73
N ILE A 73 1.30 -10.98 -4.60
CA ILE A 73 0.53 -10.04 -5.40
C ILE A 73 0.52 -8.64 -4.80
N ARG A 74 0.71 -8.50 -3.48
CA ARG A 74 0.70 -7.22 -2.76
C ARG A 74 2.10 -6.66 -2.57
N ARG A 75 2.21 -5.33 -2.60
CA ARG A 75 3.44 -4.57 -2.35
C ARG A 75 3.16 -3.38 -1.45
N LYS A 76 3.97 -3.22 -0.40
CA LYS A 76 4.02 -1.98 0.39
C LYS A 76 4.77 -0.92 -0.41
N VAL A 77 4.22 0.28 -0.49
CA VAL A 77 4.76 1.41 -1.25
C VAL A 77 4.78 2.68 -0.41
N ARG A 78 5.73 3.58 -0.68
CA ARG A 78 5.83 4.88 -0.02
C ARG A 78 5.20 5.95 -0.88
N GLN A 79 4.60 6.97 -0.27
CA GLN A 79 4.03 8.09 -1.01
C GLN A 79 5.09 8.84 -1.84
N GLU A 80 6.34 8.91 -1.37
CA GLU A 80 7.45 9.52 -2.12
C GLU A 80 7.73 8.83 -3.46
N ASP A 81 7.42 7.53 -3.58
CA ASP A 81 7.55 6.80 -4.84
C ASP A 81 6.54 7.29 -5.91
N TYR A 82 5.56 8.12 -5.52
CA TYR A 82 4.50 8.69 -6.38
C TYR A 82 4.61 10.21 -6.59
N ALA A 83 5.41 10.92 -5.79
CA ALA A 83 5.39 12.39 -5.70
C ALA A 83 5.80 13.15 -6.98
N ASP A 84 6.53 12.51 -7.90
CA ASP A 84 7.13 13.17 -9.07
C ASP A 84 6.52 12.76 -10.43
N ASN A 85 5.31 12.20 -10.46
CA ASN A 85 4.74 11.53 -11.66
C ASN A 85 5.63 10.39 -12.21
N ALA A 86 6.58 9.89 -11.40
CA ALA A 86 7.46 8.78 -11.76
C ALA A 86 6.73 7.43 -11.80
N TRP A 87 5.45 7.42 -11.44
CA TRP A 87 4.62 6.24 -11.43
C TRP A 87 3.82 6.10 -12.73
N HIS A 88 4.39 5.38 -13.68
CA HIS A 88 3.65 4.74 -14.75
C HIS A 88 3.65 3.22 -14.51
N PRO A 89 2.51 2.51 -14.65
CA PRO A 89 2.42 1.06 -14.47
C PRO A 89 3.36 0.24 -15.37
N VAL A 90 4.00 0.86 -16.36
CA VAL A 90 5.03 0.27 -17.24
C VAL A 90 6.48 0.46 -16.76
N ASP A 91 6.75 1.29 -15.75
CA ASP A 91 8.11 1.54 -15.24
C ASP A 91 8.52 0.64 -14.06
N ILE A 92 7.71 -0.37 -13.73
CA ILE A 92 8.01 -1.39 -12.72
C ILE A 92 9.35 -2.10 -13.04
N ALA A 93 9.74 -2.16 -14.31
CA ALA A 93 11.01 -2.74 -14.76
C ALA A 93 12.22 -1.79 -14.66
N LYS A 94 12.05 -0.48 -14.46
CA LYS A 94 13.15 0.50 -14.52
C LYS A 94 13.60 1.04 -13.18
N HIS A 95 12.75 1.02 -12.15
CA HIS A 95 13.08 1.64 -10.86
C HIS A 95 13.72 0.69 -9.84
N PHE A 96 13.71 -0.63 -10.08
CA PHE A 96 14.36 -1.59 -9.19
C PHE A 96 15.14 -2.59 -10.03
N GLY A 97 16.47 -2.50 -9.94
CA GLY A 97 17.43 -3.20 -10.78
C GLY A 97 17.09 -4.68 -10.99
N THR A 98 16.87 -5.04 -12.25
CA THR A 98 17.21 -6.38 -12.73
C THR A 98 18.73 -6.48 -12.86
N ALA A 99 19.28 -7.51 -12.20
CA ALA A 99 20.69 -7.92 -12.08
C ALA A 99 21.51 -7.25 -10.96
#